data_AF-A0AB33HV56-F1
#
_entry.id   AF-A0AB33HV56-F1
#
_cell.length_a   1.000
_cell.length_b   1.000
_cell.length_c   1.000
_cell.angle_alpha   90.00
_cell.angle_beta   90.00
_cell.angle_gamma   90.00
#
_symmetry.space_group_name_H-M   'P 1'
#
loop_
_entity.id
_entity.type
_entity.pdbx_description
1 polymer ?
#
loop_
_entity_poly.entity_id
_entity_poly.type
_entity_poly.pdbx_seq_one_letter_code
_entity_poly.pdbx_strand_id
1 'polypeptide(L)'
;MSSDTIRKSLNTLAQGVNLPIRYLIVTSVYQGIEPISVRDFHNLIGRAGRADEHTEGSILFADNDLYDEKAGPVQGRRRWRRIKSLLNPGNSEPCTSSLLTIFDPLYHSDRYRSIKLNILDVVRAYVTERIREFIGAFVSEHEGFDIEGVTDQIQWKVNIMSAIENYLMSYTHETEQALEDAEVTQLATGTLAYYLADEDQKNDLVQTFLELSHNMEARVSEPEKRRIFGKTLY
;
A
#
# COMPACT_ATOMS: atom_id res chain seq x y z
N MET A 1 12.59 -40.61 -5.95
CA MET A 1 11.20 -40.23 -6.24
C MET A 1 10.94 -38.93 -5.50
N SER A 2 11.06 -37.80 -6.19
CA SER A 2 10.78 -36.48 -5.60
C SER A 2 9.28 -36.24 -5.67
N SER A 3 8.67 -35.90 -4.55
CA SER A 3 7.22 -35.70 -4.44
C SER A 3 6.90 -34.26 -4.81
N ASP A 4 6.47 -34.02 -6.05
CA ASP A 4 5.99 -32.71 -6.50
C ASP A 4 4.71 -32.34 -5.74
N THR A 5 4.86 -31.47 -4.74
CA THR A 5 3.77 -31.07 -3.86
C THR A 5 3.06 -29.86 -4.46
N ILE A 6 1.88 -30.07 -5.04
CA ILE A 6 1.00 -29.00 -5.53
C ILE A 6 0.35 -28.32 -4.32
N ARG A 7 0.77 -27.08 -4.00
CA ARG A 7 0.12 -26.25 -2.97
C ARG A 7 -0.93 -25.33 -3.61
N LYS A 8 -2.18 -25.45 -3.17
CA LYS A 8 -3.27 -24.49 -3.48
C LYS A 8 -3.43 -23.51 -2.32
N SER A 9 -3.01 -22.26 -2.49
CA SER A 9 -3.40 -21.17 -1.58
C SER A 9 -3.43 -19.85 -2.35
N LEU A 10 -4.63 -19.26 -2.49
CA LEU A 10 -4.82 -18.01 -3.27
C LEU A 10 -4.57 -16.73 -2.44
N ASN A 11 -4.61 -16.78 -1.10
CA ASN A 11 -4.64 -15.54 -0.29
C ASN A 11 -3.41 -15.28 0.60
N THR A 12 -2.50 -16.25 0.82
CA THR A 12 -1.38 -16.11 1.78
C THR A 12 0.02 -16.20 1.16
N LEU A 13 0.13 -16.25 -0.16
CA LEU A 13 1.42 -16.34 -0.85
C LEU A 13 2.02 -14.97 -1.22
N ALA A 14 1.19 -13.93 -1.24
CA ALA A 14 1.63 -12.56 -1.54
C ALA A 14 2.42 -11.94 -0.37
N GLN A 15 2.17 -12.38 0.87
CA GLN A 15 2.86 -11.90 2.07
C GLN A 15 3.87 -12.94 2.59
N GLY A 16 5.17 -12.72 2.32
CA GLY A 16 6.24 -13.24 3.17
C GLY A 16 6.81 -14.65 2.95
N VAL A 17 6.38 -15.45 1.95
CA VAL A 17 6.92 -16.81 1.77
C VAL A 17 7.86 -16.91 0.57
N ASN A 18 9.13 -17.27 0.83
CA ASN A 18 10.13 -17.61 -0.19
C ASN A 18 9.82 -19.00 -0.77
N LEU A 19 9.25 -19.05 -1.98
CA LEU A 19 9.00 -20.31 -2.67
C LEU A 19 9.68 -20.29 -4.04
N PRO A 20 10.72 -21.12 -4.26
CA PRO A 20 11.34 -21.26 -5.57
C PRO A 20 10.38 -22.03 -6.48
N ILE A 21 9.48 -21.31 -7.15
CA ILE A 21 8.48 -21.91 -8.04
C ILE A 21 8.90 -21.68 -9.49
N ARG A 22 9.14 -22.77 -10.23
CA ARG A 22 9.50 -22.76 -11.66
C ARG A 22 8.31 -22.51 -12.59
N TYR A 23 7.10 -22.86 -12.14
CA TYR A 23 5.86 -22.76 -12.91
C TYR A 23 4.75 -22.07 -12.10
N LEU A 24 4.29 -20.91 -12.56
CA LEU A 24 3.10 -20.24 -12.00
C LEU A 24 1.89 -20.59 -12.87
N ILE A 25 0.91 -21.31 -12.31
CA ILE A 25 -0.34 -21.62 -13.00
C ILE A 25 -1.40 -20.58 -12.60
N VAL A 26 -1.84 -19.77 -13.56
CA VAL A 26 -2.87 -18.75 -13.37
C VAL A 26 -4.16 -19.24 -14.02
N THR A 27 -5.16 -19.57 -13.20
CA THR A 27 -6.47 -20.04 -13.65
C THR A 27 -7.49 -18.92 -13.86
N SER A 28 -7.22 -17.73 -13.32
CA SER A 28 -8.02 -16.51 -13.51
C SER A 28 -7.18 -15.27 -13.20
N VAL A 29 -7.46 -14.15 -13.88
CA VAL A 29 -6.89 -12.83 -13.57
C VAL A 29 -7.78 -11.99 -12.65
N TYR A 30 -8.78 -12.64 -12.04
CA TYR A 30 -9.67 -12.05 -11.04
C TYR A 30 -9.43 -12.71 -9.68
N GLN A 31 -9.29 -11.89 -8.65
CA GLN A 31 -9.32 -12.29 -7.25
C GLN A 31 -10.73 -12.00 -6.71
N GLY A 32 -11.59 -13.01 -6.73
CA GLY A 32 -13.01 -12.80 -6.42
C GLY A 32 -13.71 -11.97 -7.50
N ILE A 33 -14.23 -10.80 -7.12
CA ILE A 33 -14.93 -9.87 -8.03
C ILE A 33 -13.93 -8.90 -8.70
N GLU A 34 -12.78 -8.64 -8.08
CA GLU A 34 -11.84 -7.64 -8.53
C GLU A 34 -10.72 -8.23 -9.41
N PRO A 35 -10.30 -7.52 -10.47
CA PRO A 35 -9.16 -7.94 -11.26
C PRO A 35 -7.85 -7.74 -10.49
N ILE A 36 -6.88 -8.65 -10.66
CA ILE A 36 -5.54 -8.48 -10.09
C ILE A 36 -4.90 -7.16 -10.59
N SER A 37 -4.22 -6.45 -9.67
CA SER A 37 -3.48 -5.24 -10.01
C SER A 37 -2.21 -5.57 -10.80
N VAL A 38 -1.67 -4.60 -11.55
CA VAL A 38 -0.41 -4.78 -12.29
C VAL A 38 0.74 -5.00 -11.31
N ARG A 39 0.80 -4.22 -10.23
CA ARG A 39 1.75 -4.37 -9.14
C ARG A 39 1.72 -5.77 -8.52
N ASP A 40 0.56 -6.28 -8.14
CA ASP A 40 0.47 -7.60 -7.49
C ASP A 40 0.83 -8.73 -8.46
N PHE A 41 0.43 -8.60 -9.72
CA PHE A 41 0.83 -9.55 -10.76
C PHE A 41 2.34 -9.54 -10.99
N HIS A 42 2.96 -8.37 -11.11
CA HIS A 42 4.42 -8.23 -11.27
C HIS A 42 5.19 -8.71 -10.04
N ASN A 43 4.68 -8.43 -8.84
CA ASN A 43 5.23 -8.96 -7.58
C ASN A 43 5.14 -10.48 -7.51
N LEU A 44 4.06 -11.08 -8.04
CA LEU A 44 3.86 -12.53 -8.06
C LEU A 44 4.80 -13.21 -9.07
N ILE A 45 4.90 -12.69 -10.30
CA ILE A 45 5.78 -13.27 -11.33
C ILE A 45 7.25 -12.99 -11.03
N GLY A 46 7.60 -11.85 -10.41
CA GLY A 46 8.96 -11.54 -9.99
C GLY A 46 9.47 -12.45 -8.86
N ARG A 47 8.57 -13.18 -8.20
CA ARG A 47 8.92 -14.27 -7.26
C ARG A 47 9.09 -15.62 -7.95
N ALA A 48 8.63 -15.79 -9.19
CA ALA A 48 8.90 -16.95 -10.02
C ALA A 48 10.17 -16.70 -10.87
N GLY A 49 11.27 -17.38 -10.54
CA GLY A 49 12.55 -17.24 -11.27
C GLY A 49 13.58 -16.32 -10.61
N ARG A 50 13.97 -16.62 -9.36
CA ARG A 50 15.17 -16.01 -8.75
C ARG A 50 16.44 -16.66 -9.29
N ALA A 51 17.44 -15.80 -9.53
CA ALA A 51 18.80 -16.20 -9.87
C ALA A 51 19.47 -16.89 -8.67
N ASP A 52 19.51 -18.22 -8.70
CA ASP A 52 20.59 -19.03 -8.12
C ASP A 52 20.58 -20.46 -8.70
N GLU A 53 19.40 -20.96 -9.17
CA GLU A 53 19.32 -22.29 -9.83
C GLU A 53 18.49 -22.35 -11.12
N HIS A 54 17.53 -21.44 -11.35
CA HIS A 54 16.75 -21.38 -12.60
C HIS A 54 16.59 -19.93 -13.08
N THR A 55 17.35 -19.56 -14.10
CA THR A 55 17.32 -18.23 -14.73
C THR A 55 16.04 -17.97 -15.54
N GLU A 56 15.16 -18.96 -15.66
CA GLU A 56 13.92 -18.89 -16.44
C GLU A 56 12.78 -19.55 -15.66
N GLY A 57 11.67 -18.81 -15.49
CA GLY A 57 10.39 -19.31 -14.98
C GLY A 57 9.32 -19.24 -16.06
N SER A 58 8.31 -20.12 -16.01
CA SER A 58 7.19 -20.12 -16.96
C SER A 58 5.86 -19.80 -16.27
N ILE A 59 5.06 -18.94 -16.90
CA ILE A 59 3.70 -18.65 -16.48
C ILE A 59 2.76 -19.41 -17.42
N LEU A 60 1.94 -20.30 -16.86
CA LEU A 60 0.93 -21.06 -17.60
C LEU A 60 -0.46 -20.52 -17.27
N PHE A 61 -1.14 -19.97 -18.26
CA PHE A 61 -2.56 -19.65 -18.14
C PHE A 61 -3.38 -20.90 -18.46
N ALA A 62 -4.17 -21.37 -17.49
CA ALA A 62 -4.96 -22.59 -17.61
C ALA A 62 -6.46 -22.31 -17.87
N ASP A 63 -6.80 -21.08 -18.27
CA ASP A 63 -8.12 -20.68 -18.74
C ASP A 63 -8.22 -20.96 -20.26
N ASN A 64 -8.94 -22.01 -20.66
CA ASN A 64 -9.09 -22.38 -22.07
C ASN A 64 -9.77 -21.27 -22.88
N ASP A 65 -10.76 -20.60 -22.27
CA ASP A 65 -11.55 -19.56 -22.93
C ASP A 65 -10.72 -18.30 -23.21
N LEU A 66 -9.64 -18.09 -22.46
CA LEU A 66 -8.78 -16.93 -22.59
C LEU A 66 -8.16 -16.79 -23.99
N TYR A 67 -7.61 -17.89 -24.52
CA TYR A 67 -6.97 -17.87 -25.84
C TYR A 67 -8.00 -18.00 -26.96
N ASP A 68 -9.04 -18.79 -26.74
CA ASP A 68 -10.07 -19.07 -27.75
C ASP A 68 -10.96 -17.84 -27.99
N GLU A 69 -11.31 -17.09 -26.95
CA GLU A 69 -12.13 -15.89 -27.05
C GLU A 69 -11.34 -14.59 -27.31
N LYS A 70 -10.04 -14.66 -27.58
CA LYS A 70 -9.18 -13.47 -27.81
C LYS A 70 -9.69 -12.53 -28.91
N ALA A 71 -10.41 -13.07 -29.90
CA ALA A 71 -11.10 -12.35 -30.97
C ALA A 71 -12.64 -12.50 -30.91
N GLY A 72 -13.15 -13.20 -29.91
CA GLY A 72 -14.56 -13.57 -29.72
C GLY A 72 -15.41 -12.44 -29.14
N PRO A 73 -16.29 -12.71 -28.16
CA PRO A 73 -17.17 -11.71 -27.55
C PRO A 73 -16.41 -10.51 -26.95
N VAL A 74 -17.11 -9.38 -26.75
CA VAL A 74 -16.52 -8.16 -26.17
C VAL A 74 -15.84 -8.45 -24.82
N GLN A 75 -16.39 -9.35 -24.02
CA GLN A 75 -15.83 -9.75 -22.72
C GLN A 75 -14.51 -10.52 -22.88
N GLY A 76 -14.44 -11.53 -23.76
CA GLY A 76 -13.20 -12.25 -24.08
C GLY A 76 -12.10 -11.35 -24.63
N ARG A 77 -12.43 -10.42 -25.54
CA ARG A 77 -11.47 -9.41 -26.04
C ARG A 77 -10.96 -8.47 -24.95
N ARG A 78 -11.81 -8.10 -23.97
CA ARG A 78 -11.41 -7.30 -22.80
C ARG A 78 -10.46 -8.08 -21.90
N ARG A 79 -10.77 -9.35 -21.60
CA ARG A 79 -9.92 -10.24 -20.80
C ARG A 79 -8.54 -10.45 -21.45
N TRP A 80 -8.50 -10.67 -22.77
CA TRP A 80 -7.26 -10.80 -23.54
C TRP A 80 -6.41 -9.52 -23.51
N ARG A 81 -7.02 -8.35 -23.70
CA ARG A 81 -6.29 -7.07 -23.58
C ARG A 81 -5.74 -6.84 -22.18
N ARG A 82 -6.48 -7.22 -21.13
CA ARG A 82 -6.04 -7.12 -19.73
C ARG A 82 -4.81 -8.00 -19.46
N ILE A 83 -4.79 -9.23 -19.97
CA ILE A 83 -3.62 -10.10 -19.80
C ILE A 83 -2.41 -9.59 -20.55
N LYS A 84 -2.59 -9.09 -21.77
CA LYS A 84 -1.51 -8.39 -22.48
C LYS A 84 -1.00 -7.17 -21.70
N SER A 85 -1.86 -6.45 -20.99
CA SER A 85 -1.41 -5.34 -20.14
C SER A 85 -0.68 -5.81 -18.87
N LEU A 86 -1.07 -6.94 -18.28
CA LEU A 86 -0.39 -7.52 -17.11
C LEU A 86 0.99 -8.08 -17.49
N LEU A 87 1.12 -8.69 -18.67
CA LEU A 87 2.38 -9.27 -19.16
C LEU A 87 3.35 -8.23 -19.74
N ASN A 88 2.91 -6.99 -19.98
CA ASN A 88 3.77 -5.94 -20.52
C ASN A 88 4.71 -5.42 -19.42
N PRO A 89 6.04 -5.62 -19.52
CA PRO A 89 6.99 -5.07 -18.55
C PRO A 89 6.99 -3.54 -18.55
N GLY A 90 6.66 -2.90 -19.66
CA GLY A 90 6.51 -1.44 -19.74
C GLY A 90 5.32 -0.88 -18.98
N ASN A 91 4.42 -1.74 -18.49
CA ASN A 91 3.33 -1.37 -17.59
C ASN A 91 3.69 -1.55 -16.11
N SER A 92 4.91 -1.98 -15.78
CA SER A 92 5.36 -1.99 -14.40
C SER A 92 5.15 -0.60 -13.81
N GLU A 93 4.35 -0.53 -12.76
CA GLU A 93 4.15 0.75 -12.06
C GLU A 93 5.52 1.28 -11.66
N PRO A 94 5.81 2.59 -11.84
CA PRO A 94 7.02 3.19 -11.30
C PRO A 94 7.14 2.79 -9.83
N CYS A 95 8.36 2.62 -9.31
CA CYS A 95 8.58 2.42 -7.88
C CYS A 95 8.16 3.70 -7.14
N THR A 96 6.86 3.91 -6.95
CA THR A 96 6.28 4.99 -6.19
C THR A 96 6.34 4.60 -4.73
N SER A 97 6.76 5.54 -3.89
CA SER A 97 6.65 5.36 -2.46
C SER A 97 5.17 5.36 -2.10
N SER A 98 4.65 4.26 -1.52
CA SER A 98 3.29 4.24 -0.98
C SER A 98 3.07 5.36 0.04
N LEU A 99 4.14 5.80 0.71
CA LEU A 99 4.11 6.93 1.64
C LEU A 99 3.73 8.24 0.91
N LEU A 100 4.21 8.48 -0.32
CA LEU A 100 3.83 9.69 -1.08
C LEU A 100 2.35 9.77 -1.43
N THR A 101 1.64 8.64 -1.48
CA THR A 101 0.18 8.65 -1.72
C THR A 101 -0.60 9.31 -0.57
N ILE A 102 0.07 9.60 0.56
CA ILE A 102 -0.50 10.43 1.63
C ILE A 102 -0.85 11.84 1.12
N PHE A 103 -0.15 12.34 0.09
CA PHE A 103 -0.40 13.64 -0.55
C PHE A 103 -1.42 13.59 -1.67
N ASP A 104 -1.94 12.41 -2.04
CA ASP A 104 -2.94 12.30 -3.09
C ASP A 104 -4.17 13.14 -2.73
N PRO A 105 -4.80 13.83 -3.69
CA PRO A 105 -6.02 14.56 -3.43
C PRO A 105 -7.15 13.60 -3.05
N LEU A 106 -8.20 14.14 -2.44
CA LEU A 106 -9.44 13.39 -2.28
C LEU A 106 -10.20 13.41 -3.59
N TYR A 107 -10.45 12.23 -4.14
CA TYR A 107 -11.22 12.04 -5.36
C TYR A 107 -12.70 11.91 -5.03
N HIS A 108 -13.51 12.52 -5.88
CA HIS A 108 -14.93 12.29 -5.87
C HIS A 108 -15.25 10.90 -6.47
N SER A 109 -16.45 10.38 -6.25
CA SER A 109 -16.87 9.05 -6.71
C SER A 109 -16.85 8.90 -8.24
N ASP A 110 -16.99 9.99 -8.99
CA ASP A 110 -16.82 10.00 -10.45
C ASP A 110 -15.35 9.93 -10.91
N ARG A 111 -14.38 10.10 -10.01
CA ARG A 111 -12.93 10.16 -10.23
C ARG A 111 -12.43 11.25 -11.21
N TYR A 112 -13.31 12.13 -11.67
CA TYR A 112 -12.95 13.28 -12.51
C TYR A 112 -12.74 14.55 -11.70
N ARG A 113 -13.40 14.64 -10.53
CA ARG A 113 -13.22 15.74 -9.58
C ARG A 113 -12.32 15.31 -8.43
N SER A 114 -11.43 16.20 -8.02
CA SER A 114 -10.54 15.97 -6.89
C SER A 114 -10.25 17.26 -6.15
N ILE A 115 -10.08 17.18 -4.84
CA ILE A 115 -9.71 18.31 -3.98
C ILE A 115 -8.32 18.04 -3.39
N LYS A 116 -7.38 18.97 -3.61
CA LYS A 116 -6.08 18.92 -2.96
C LYS A 116 -6.28 19.11 -1.46
N LEU A 117 -5.72 18.18 -0.68
CA LEU A 117 -5.83 18.18 0.77
C LEU A 117 -4.55 18.77 1.36
N ASN A 118 -4.68 19.58 2.40
CA ASN A 118 -3.56 19.88 3.28
C ASN A 118 -3.37 18.68 4.20
N ILE A 119 -2.25 17.96 4.06
CA ILE A 119 -2.06 16.73 4.83
C ILE A 119 -1.94 17.01 6.33
N LEU A 120 -1.36 18.14 6.72
CA LEU A 120 -1.15 18.49 8.12
C LEU A 120 -2.48 18.67 8.88
N ASP A 121 -3.56 19.06 8.19
CA ASP A 121 -4.89 19.12 8.82
C ASP A 121 -5.42 17.71 9.13
N VAL A 122 -5.11 16.72 8.28
CA VAL A 122 -5.45 15.31 8.53
C VAL A 122 -4.58 14.73 9.64
N VAL A 123 -3.28 15.03 9.66
CA VAL A 123 -2.37 14.59 10.73
C VAL A 123 -2.85 15.15 12.06
N ARG A 124 -3.19 16.44 12.12
CA ARG A 124 -3.79 17.06 13.30
C ARG A 124 -5.08 16.36 13.73
N ALA A 125 -5.97 16.07 12.79
CA ALA A 125 -7.21 15.33 13.09
C ALA A 125 -6.92 13.91 13.57
N TYR A 126 -5.86 13.27 13.10
CA TYR A 126 -5.42 11.94 13.52
C TYR A 126 -4.88 11.94 14.95
N VAL A 127 -3.90 12.79 15.25
CA VAL A 127 -3.24 12.85 16.56
C VAL A 127 -4.22 13.29 17.66
N THR A 128 -5.21 14.14 17.32
CA THR A 128 -6.27 14.57 18.24
C THR A 128 -7.48 13.64 18.31
N GLU A 129 -7.48 12.52 17.56
CA GLU A 129 -8.58 11.55 17.48
C GLU A 129 -9.91 12.12 16.92
N ARG A 130 -9.83 13.15 16.07
CA ARG A 130 -10.96 13.89 15.48
C ARG A 130 -11.20 13.60 14.00
N ILE A 131 -10.69 12.49 13.47
CA ILE A 131 -10.85 12.11 12.05
C ILE A 131 -12.31 12.08 11.60
N ARG A 132 -13.24 11.60 12.45
CA ARG A 132 -14.67 11.56 12.10
C ARG A 132 -15.25 12.96 11.92
N GLU A 133 -14.84 13.91 12.77
CA GLU A 133 -15.28 15.29 12.68
C GLU A 133 -14.68 15.97 11.44
N PHE A 134 -13.41 15.70 11.14
CA PHE A 134 -12.75 16.16 9.92
C PHE A 134 -13.49 15.70 8.66
N ILE A 135 -13.84 14.40 8.57
CA ILE A 135 -14.60 13.84 7.44
C ILE A 135 -15.98 14.53 7.33
N GLY A 136 -16.69 14.68 8.45
CA GLY A 136 -18.00 15.32 8.48
C GLY A 136 -17.97 16.78 8.02
N ALA A 137 -16.96 17.54 8.46
CA ALA A 137 -16.75 18.91 8.02
C ALA A 137 -16.42 18.97 6.52
N PHE A 138 -15.51 18.12 6.04
CA PHE A 138 -15.11 18.07 4.63
C PHE A 138 -16.29 17.81 3.71
N VAL A 139 -17.12 16.80 4.02
CA VAL A 139 -18.31 16.44 3.22
C VAL A 139 -19.37 17.56 3.25
N SER A 140 -19.50 18.26 4.38
CA SER A 140 -20.45 19.38 4.50
C SER A 140 -20.02 20.60 3.68
N GLU A 141 -18.73 20.84 3.54
CA GLU A 141 -18.16 21.95 2.77
C GLU A 141 -18.09 21.66 1.27
N HIS A 142 -17.95 20.39 0.87
CA HIS A 142 -17.70 20.00 -0.51
C HIS A 142 -18.84 19.16 -1.10
N GLU A 143 -19.74 19.83 -1.79
CA GLU A 143 -20.92 19.21 -2.39
C GLU A 143 -20.53 18.12 -3.43
N GLY A 144 -21.20 16.97 -3.33
CA GLY A 144 -20.99 15.83 -4.19
C GLY A 144 -20.06 14.77 -3.60
N PHE A 145 -19.18 15.08 -2.65
CA PHE A 145 -18.36 14.04 -2.01
C PHE A 145 -19.22 13.19 -1.07
N ASP A 146 -19.23 11.88 -1.27
CA ASP A 146 -19.95 10.96 -0.40
C ASP A 146 -19.10 10.56 0.81
N ILE A 147 -19.78 10.36 1.95
CA ILE A 147 -19.11 10.11 3.23
C ILE A 147 -18.30 8.81 3.23
N GLU A 148 -18.78 7.78 2.52
CA GLU A 148 -18.13 6.46 2.45
C GLU A 148 -16.80 6.56 1.68
N GLY A 149 -16.83 7.12 0.47
CA GLY A 149 -15.65 7.30 -0.36
C GLY A 149 -14.61 8.26 0.24
N VAL A 150 -15.04 9.31 0.96
CA VAL A 150 -14.12 10.16 1.73
C VAL A 150 -13.52 9.39 2.91
N THR A 151 -14.33 8.60 3.61
CA THR A 151 -13.87 7.79 4.75
C THR A 151 -12.79 6.80 4.30
N ASP A 152 -13.00 6.07 3.20
CA ASP A 152 -12.02 5.09 2.69
C ASP A 152 -10.69 5.75 2.32
N GLN A 153 -10.75 6.91 1.66
CA GLN A 153 -9.56 7.65 1.24
C GLN A 153 -8.80 8.25 2.43
N ILE A 154 -9.51 8.74 3.45
CA ILE A 154 -8.88 9.20 4.69
C ILE A 154 -8.31 8.01 5.48
N GLN A 155 -9.00 6.88 5.51
CA GLN A 155 -8.52 5.66 6.18
C GLN A 155 -7.24 5.14 5.53
N TRP A 156 -7.10 5.23 4.20
CA TRP A 156 -5.85 4.94 3.51
C TRP A 156 -4.69 5.79 4.04
N LYS A 157 -4.90 7.10 4.19
CA LYS A 157 -3.88 8.03 4.74
C LYS A 157 -3.58 7.71 6.21
N VAL A 158 -4.60 7.36 7.00
CA VAL A 158 -4.43 6.88 8.38
C VAL A 158 -3.55 5.64 8.45
N ASN A 159 -3.74 4.68 7.55
CA ASN A 159 -2.92 3.46 7.53
C ASN A 159 -1.44 3.78 7.22
N ILE A 160 -1.17 4.78 6.39
CA ILE A 160 0.20 5.27 6.14
C ILE A 160 0.77 5.91 7.41
N MET A 161 0.01 6.77 8.09
CA MET A 161 0.44 7.38 9.36
C MET A 161 0.75 6.31 10.42
N SER A 162 -0.09 5.30 10.59
CA SER A 162 0.18 4.19 11.50
C SER A 162 1.40 3.36 11.10
N ALA A 163 1.68 3.21 9.80
CA ALA A 163 2.91 2.56 9.35
C ALA A 163 4.16 3.40 9.69
N ILE A 164 4.07 4.73 9.59
CA ILE A 164 5.14 5.66 10.03
C ILE A 164 5.34 5.54 11.54
N GLU A 165 4.26 5.58 12.34
CA GLU A 165 4.36 5.43 13.80
C GLU A 165 5.04 4.10 14.18
N ASN A 166 4.63 2.99 13.58
CA ASN A 166 5.25 1.68 13.82
C ASN A 166 6.75 1.66 13.43
N TYR A 167 7.09 2.32 12.32
CA TYR A 167 8.48 2.46 11.89
C TYR A 167 9.30 3.25 12.92
N LEU A 168 8.82 4.40 13.38
CA LEU A 168 9.48 5.20 14.42
C LEU A 168 9.60 4.42 15.75
N MET A 169 8.55 3.67 16.12
CA MET A 169 8.53 2.81 17.31
C MET A 169 9.62 1.73 17.31
N SER A 170 9.99 1.23 16.13
CA SER A 170 11.06 0.22 16.04
C SER A 170 12.40 0.76 16.51
N TYR A 171 12.69 2.04 16.30
CA TYR A 171 13.92 2.69 16.76
C TYR A 171 13.88 3.10 18.24
N THR A 172 12.71 3.47 18.76
CA THR A 172 12.57 3.75 20.22
C THR A 172 12.68 2.48 21.05
N HIS A 173 12.27 1.32 20.53
CA HIS A 173 12.43 0.05 21.22
C HIS A 173 13.91 -0.39 21.29
N GLU A 174 14.72 -0.04 20.30
CA GLU A 174 16.16 -0.34 20.28
C GLU A 174 16.95 0.52 21.29
N THR A 175 16.55 1.77 21.52
CA THR A 175 17.29 2.72 22.38
C THR A 175 16.71 2.89 23.79
N GLU A 176 15.51 2.36 24.06
CA GLU A 176 14.72 2.60 25.29
C GLU A 176 14.47 4.09 25.60
N GLN A 177 14.69 4.97 24.63
CA GLN A 177 14.56 6.42 24.74
C GLN A 177 13.65 6.95 23.63
N ALA A 178 12.99 8.07 23.89
CA ALA A 178 12.26 8.80 22.85
C ALA A 178 13.25 9.32 21.80
N LEU A 179 12.82 9.37 20.55
CA LEU A 179 13.64 9.91 19.45
C LEU A 179 13.67 11.43 19.54
N GLU A 180 14.85 12.02 19.39
CA GLU A 180 14.95 13.47 19.24
C GLU A 180 14.42 13.93 17.88
N ASP A 181 13.90 15.16 17.79
CA ASP A 181 13.39 15.74 16.53
C ASP A 181 14.42 15.66 15.38
N ALA A 182 15.71 15.77 15.69
CA ALA A 182 16.79 15.64 14.72
C ALA A 182 16.88 14.22 14.13
N GLU A 183 16.70 13.18 14.96
CA GLU A 183 16.70 11.78 14.54
C GLU A 183 15.46 11.48 13.69
N VAL A 184 14.28 11.94 14.12
CA VAL A 184 13.03 11.81 13.37
C VAL A 184 13.14 12.48 12.00
N THR A 185 13.74 13.68 11.95
CA THR A 185 13.99 14.39 10.69
C THR A 185 14.94 13.62 9.79
N GLN A 186 15.99 13.01 10.33
CA GLN A 186 16.91 12.17 9.56
C GLN A 186 16.20 10.94 8.98
N LEU A 187 15.33 10.30 9.76
CA LEU A 187 14.52 9.17 9.29
C LEU A 187 13.56 9.58 8.17
N ALA A 188 12.87 10.71 8.31
CA ALA A 188 11.96 11.24 7.29
C ALA A 188 12.70 11.57 5.98
N THR A 189 13.82 12.30 6.07
CA THR A 189 14.63 12.72 4.92
C THR A 189 15.36 11.55 4.23
N GLY A 190 15.60 10.46 4.95
CA GLY A 190 16.15 9.21 4.42
C GLY A 190 15.17 8.37 3.60
N THR A 191 13.87 8.71 3.57
CA THR A 191 12.88 7.92 2.83
C THR A 191 12.93 8.16 1.32
N LEU A 192 12.59 7.14 0.53
CA LEU A 192 12.37 7.30 -0.91
C LEU A 192 11.26 8.33 -1.21
N ALA A 193 10.28 8.48 -0.32
CA ALA A 193 9.25 9.50 -0.45
C ALA A 193 9.84 10.91 -0.48
N TYR A 194 10.73 11.22 0.47
CA TYR A 194 11.38 12.53 0.54
C TYR A 194 12.19 12.86 -0.72
N TYR A 195 12.90 11.87 -1.27
CA TYR A 195 13.67 12.06 -2.50
C TYR A 195 12.78 12.35 -3.73
N LEU A 196 11.59 11.78 -3.77
CA LEU A 196 10.66 11.89 -4.90
C LEU A 196 9.67 13.07 -4.77
N ALA A 197 9.52 13.64 -3.57
CA ALA A 197 8.62 14.75 -3.26
C ALA A 197 9.06 16.09 -3.87
N ASP A 198 8.10 16.99 -4.11
CA ASP A 198 8.39 18.41 -4.31
C ASP A 198 8.76 19.11 -2.98
N GLU A 199 9.20 20.37 -3.04
CA GLU A 199 9.69 21.08 -1.84
C GLU A 199 8.60 21.30 -0.77
N ASP A 200 7.35 21.51 -1.17
CA ASP A 200 6.24 21.66 -0.21
C ASP A 200 5.95 20.30 0.46
N GLN A 201 5.85 19.24 -0.34
CA GLN A 201 5.64 17.88 0.12
C GLN A 201 6.77 17.38 1.02
N LYS A 202 8.03 17.75 0.75
CA LYS A 202 9.18 17.42 1.61
C LYS A 202 9.02 18.01 3.00
N ASN A 203 8.63 19.29 3.08
CA ASN A 203 8.42 19.97 4.35
C ASN A 203 7.25 19.34 5.13
N ASP A 204 6.12 19.11 4.44
CA ASP A 204 4.95 18.48 5.04
C ASP A 204 5.22 17.04 5.48
N LEU A 205 6.06 16.31 4.75
CA LEU A 205 6.47 14.95 5.11
C LEU A 205 7.29 14.93 6.40
N VAL A 206 8.27 15.83 6.53
CA VAL A 206 9.08 15.96 7.75
C VAL A 206 8.19 16.36 8.93
N GLN A 207 7.29 17.33 8.74
CA GLN A 207 6.33 17.74 9.77
C GLN A 207 5.40 16.59 10.18
N THR A 208 4.92 15.79 9.23
CA THR A 208 4.11 14.60 9.51
C THR A 208 4.86 13.63 10.43
N PHE A 209 6.13 13.35 10.16
CA PHE A 209 6.94 12.46 11.00
C PHE A 209 7.12 13.02 12.42
N LEU A 210 7.37 14.32 12.56
CA LEU A 210 7.53 14.98 13.85
C LEU A 210 6.24 14.95 14.68
N GLU A 211 5.10 15.35 14.09
CA GLU A 211 3.80 15.33 14.78
C GLU A 211 3.40 13.92 15.25
N LEU A 212 3.69 12.90 14.43
CA LEU A 212 3.44 11.51 14.81
C LEU A 212 4.37 11.06 15.94
N SER A 213 5.67 11.40 15.90
CA SER A 213 6.62 11.09 16.99
C SER A 213 6.17 11.69 18.32
N HIS A 214 5.80 12.97 18.33
CA HIS A 214 5.32 13.65 19.54
C HIS A 214 4.02 13.04 20.07
N ASN A 215 3.09 12.67 19.17
CA ASN A 215 1.86 11.98 19.56
C ASN A 215 2.15 10.61 20.22
N MET A 216 3.13 9.86 19.71
CA MET A 216 3.52 8.58 20.29
C MET A 216 4.10 8.75 21.70
N GLU A 217 4.97 9.72 21.93
CA GLU A 217 5.54 10.01 23.25
C GLU A 217 4.48 10.35 24.30
N ALA A 218 3.49 11.17 23.91
CA ALA A 218 2.35 11.51 24.73
C ALA A 218 1.52 10.27 25.12
N ARG A 219 1.38 9.29 24.20
CA ARG A 219 0.62 8.05 24.42
C ARG A 219 1.41 6.97 25.19
N VAL A 220 2.74 6.88 25.00
CA VAL A 220 3.63 5.91 25.66
C VAL A 220 3.88 6.25 27.14
N SER A 221 3.71 7.53 27.50
CA SER A 221 3.79 8.01 28.88
C SER A 221 2.69 7.44 29.79
N GLU A 222 1.61 6.86 29.26
CA GLU A 222 0.62 6.09 30.02
C GLU A 222 1.10 4.64 30.30
N PRO A 223 1.31 4.24 31.58
CA PRO A 223 1.89 2.94 31.95
C PRO A 223 1.13 1.71 31.43
N GLU A 224 -0.19 1.79 31.26
CA GLU A 224 -1.01 0.65 30.84
C GLU A 224 -0.92 0.34 29.34
N LYS A 225 -0.63 1.35 28.50
CA LYS A 225 -0.56 1.19 27.04
C LYS A 225 0.75 0.58 26.55
N ARG A 226 1.85 0.74 27.31
CA ARG A 226 3.16 0.09 27.04
C ARG A 226 3.06 -1.43 26.86
N ARG A 227 2.11 -2.09 27.53
CA ARG A 227 1.93 -3.54 27.49
C ARG A 227 1.02 -4.04 26.37
N ILE A 228 0.20 -3.17 25.78
CA ILE A 228 -0.74 -3.51 24.71
C ILE A 228 -0.05 -3.40 23.34
N PHE A 229 0.72 -2.33 23.11
CA PHE A 229 1.43 -2.13 21.84
C PHE A 229 2.63 -3.06 21.64
N GLY A 230 3.25 -3.55 22.72
CA GLY A 230 4.29 -4.59 22.63
C GLY A 230 3.77 -5.99 22.25
N LYS A 231 2.45 -6.21 22.20
CA LYS A 231 1.85 -7.52 21.91
C LYS A 231 1.34 -7.70 20.49
N THR A 232 1.32 -6.64 19.67
CA THR A 232 0.91 -6.73 18.25
C THR A 232 2.08 -7.11 17.33
N LEU A 233 3.28 -7.26 17.89
CA LEU A 233 4.48 -7.76 17.23
C LEU A 233 4.65 -9.28 17.45
N TYR A 234 3.65 -10.09 17.05
CA TYR A 234 3.82 -11.53 16.75
C TYR A 234 2.72 -12.01 15.79
#